data_AF-A0A7K0ZEK2-F1
#
_entry.id   AF-A0A7K0ZEK2-F1
#
_cell.length_a   1.000
_cell.length_b   1.000
_cell.length_c   1.000
_cell.angle_alpha   90.00
_cell.angle_beta   90.00
_cell.angle_gamma   90.00
#
_symmetry.space_group_name_H-M   'P 1'
#
loop_
_entity.id
_entity.type
_entity.pdbx_description
1 polymer ?
#
loop_
_entity_poly.entity_id
_entity_poly.type
_entity_poly.pdbx_seq_one_letter_code
_entity_poly.pdbx_strand_id
1 'polypeptide(L)'
;MTLIVALNFVFVATSDALWSSSRNSAVQTFSGASFSPVVAPSISSTVGDETITLTWPSVTLSGGQLVNYSVMRTPSTGPAVEVCTGANAPVQNGGVSTCSDTTAVSGTTYTYTEQPIARSGVTPTWTLPASASSTAVAPKSWVFDSAGSPTISNNNNAQLVSYPTGTVQDDALVLVSVSDRNAAPTLPSGWTQLASSGMSSPSAMYLFVAWRRADAGSSVSFRSGTNSQGALTLIYRYKRLSGNTSAPVIAHVAVQSSNSASSSGFTPPSNVTTNLPGANALSIVAISSDATLSLQTNQNYVFRNTSSATSANAALGLSIGLGDKFIQSSGSAGASPTWSQSGAATQWMSVAIALA
;
A
#
# COMPACT_ATOMS: atom_id res chain seq x y z
N MET A 1 -76.17 -2.51 -56.86
CA MET A 1 -75.26 -1.36 -57.05
C MET A 1 -74.53 -1.19 -55.73
N THR A 2 -73.35 -1.80 -55.64
CA THR A 2 -72.65 -2.05 -54.37
C THR A 2 -71.68 -0.90 -54.13
N LEU A 3 -71.92 -0.13 -53.08
CA LEU A 3 -71.08 1.00 -52.68
C LEU A 3 -69.88 0.46 -51.89
N ILE A 4 -68.69 0.54 -52.47
CA ILE A 4 -67.43 0.24 -51.78
C ILE A 4 -67.10 1.45 -50.90
N VAL A 5 -67.23 1.29 -49.58
CA VAL A 5 -66.71 2.25 -48.60
C VAL A 5 -65.21 1.96 -48.44
N ALA A 6 -64.37 2.79 -49.03
CA ALA A 6 -62.94 2.80 -48.75
C ALA A 6 -62.70 3.46 -47.38
N LEU A 7 -62.45 2.66 -46.35
CA LEU A 7 -61.84 3.15 -45.11
C LEU A 7 -60.39 3.54 -45.42
N ASN A 8 -60.12 4.84 -45.49
CA ASN A 8 -58.77 5.37 -45.42
C ASN A 8 -58.24 5.18 -44.00
N PHE A 9 -57.49 4.11 -43.77
CA PHE A 9 -56.59 4.04 -42.62
C PHE A 9 -55.43 4.99 -42.88
N VAL A 10 -55.44 6.16 -42.22
CA VAL A 10 -54.21 6.93 -42.00
C VAL A 10 -53.48 6.25 -40.84
N PHE A 11 -52.36 5.60 -41.14
CA PHE A 11 -51.40 5.23 -40.11
C PHE A 11 -50.85 6.53 -39.51
N VAL A 12 -51.33 6.90 -38.33
CA VAL A 12 -50.71 7.92 -37.50
C VAL A 12 -49.52 7.25 -36.80
N ALA A 13 -48.37 7.20 -37.49
CA ALA A 13 -47.09 6.87 -36.89
C ALA A 13 -46.47 8.17 -36.34
N THR A 14 -47.08 8.73 -35.29
CA THR A 14 -46.47 9.83 -34.54
C THR A 14 -46.45 9.46 -33.07
N SER A 15 -45.23 9.25 -32.61
CA SER A 15 -44.79 9.01 -31.25
C SER A 15 -45.14 10.19 -30.34
N ASP A 16 -46.29 10.12 -29.67
CA ASP A 16 -46.53 10.92 -28.48
C ASP A 16 -46.36 10.04 -27.25
N ALA A 17 -45.19 10.12 -26.61
CA ALA A 17 -45.01 9.65 -25.25
C ALA A 17 -44.97 10.86 -24.32
N LEU A 18 -46.13 11.10 -23.68
CA LEU A 18 -46.32 12.03 -22.58
C LEU A 18 -45.52 11.58 -21.34
N TRP A 19 -44.96 12.57 -20.66
CA TRP A 19 -43.95 12.48 -19.61
C TRP A 19 -44.59 12.40 -18.22
N SER A 20 -44.13 11.49 -17.37
CA SER A 20 -44.21 11.66 -15.91
C SER A 20 -42.96 11.08 -15.24
N SER A 21 -42.63 11.65 -14.08
CA SER A 21 -41.35 11.68 -13.40
C SER A 21 -40.62 10.33 -13.21
N SER A 22 -39.29 10.39 -13.39
CA SER A 22 -38.21 9.44 -13.04
C SER A 22 -37.90 8.24 -13.97
N ARG A 23 -37.47 8.60 -15.19
CA ARG A 23 -36.34 8.08 -16.00
C ARG A 23 -36.17 6.56 -16.21
N ASN A 24 -36.49 6.12 -17.43
CA ASN A 24 -35.67 5.20 -18.24
C ASN A 24 -35.60 5.78 -19.66
N SER A 25 -34.40 5.92 -20.25
CA SER A 25 -34.29 6.22 -21.68
C SER A 25 -34.81 5.02 -22.46
N ALA A 26 -35.86 5.23 -23.24
CA ALA A 26 -36.39 4.19 -24.11
C ALA A 26 -35.31 3.78 -25.13
N VAL A 27 -35.31 2.51 -25.52
CA VAL A 27 -34.53 1.87 -26.61
C VAL A 27 -34.74 2.55 -27.99
N GLN A 28 -35.39 3.71 -28.06
CA GLN A 28 -36.11 4.21 -29.23
C GLN A 28 -35.40 5.30 -30.04
N THR A 29 -34.10 5.58 -29.82
CA THR A 29 -33.30 6.29 -30.85
C THR A 29 -32.53 5.35 -31.79
N PHE A 30 -32.58 4.04 -31.53
CA PHE A 30 -31.90 3.02 -32.35
C PHE A 30 -32.87 1.89 -32.72
N SER A 31 -33.87 2.20 -33.54
CA SER A 31 -34.76 1.18 -34.11
C SER A 31 -33.94 0.10 -34.81
N GLY A 32 -33.96 -1.14 -34.29
CA GLY A 32 -33.27 -2.31 -34.86
C GLY A 32 -31.87 -2.60 -34.31
N ALA A 33 -31.35 -1.86 -33.34
CA ALA A 33 -30.07 -2.18 -32.71
C ALA A 33 -30.22 -3.27 -31.64
N SER A 34 -29.42 -4.34 -31.75
CA SER A 34 -29.19 -5.28 -30.65
C SER A 34 -27.98 -4.84 -29.84
N PHE A 35 -28.13 -4.84 -28.51
CA PHE A 35 -27.06 -4.50 -27.58
C PHE A 35 -26.66 -5.76 -26.84
N SER A 36 -25.36 -6.08 -26.87
CA SER A 36 -24.78 -7.18 -26.12
C SER A 36 -23.50 -6.69 -25.45
N PRO A 37 -23.37 -6.85 -24.12
CA PRO A 37 -24.31 -7.46 -23.18
C PRO A 37 -25.55 -6.59 -22.86
N VAL A 38 -26.60 -7.20 -22.29
CA VAL A 38 -27.85 -6.54 -21.83
C VAL A 38 -27.76 -5.96 -20.41
N VAL A 39 -26.65 -6.24 -19.71
CA VAL A 39 -26.29 -5.69 -18.40
C VAL A 39 -24.83 -5.26 -18.46
N ALA A 40 -24.47 -4.19 -17.74
CA ALA A 40 -23.09 -3.75 -17.63
C ALA A 40 -22.17 -4.88 -17.11
N PRO A 41 -21.01 -5.10 -17.74
CA PRO A 41 -20.02 -6.05 -17.27
C PRO A 41 -19.59 -5.80 -15.82
N SER A 42 -19.24 -6.85 -15.09
CA SER A 42 -18.76 -6.69 -13.72
C SER A 42 -17.43 -5.92 -13.70
N ILE A 43 -17.38 -4.89 -12.85
CA ILE A 43 -16.15 -4.15 -12.60
C ILE A 43 -15.28 -4.90 -11.60
N SER A 44 -13.98 -4.92 -11.84
CA SER A 44 -12.97 -5.45 -10.93
C SER A 44 -12.08 -4.31 -10.44
N SER A 45 -11.82 -4.26 -9.15
CA SER A 45 -10.91 -3.31 -8.53
C SER A 45 -9.63 -3.99 -8.05
N THR A 46 -8.49 -3.48 -8.50
CA THR A 46 -7.16 -3.90 -8.04
C THR A 46 -6.50 -2.74 -7.31
N VAL A 47 -6.13 -2.97 -6.05
CA VAL A 47 -5.47 -1.96 -5.21
C VAL A 47 -3.98 -1.91 -5.55
N GLY A 48 -3.50 -0.74 -5.98
CA GLY A 48 -2.07 -0.41 -6.10
C GLY A 48 -1.64 0.57 -5.01
N ASP A 49 -0.38 1.02 -5.05
CA ASP A 49 0.20 1.85 -3.98
C ASP A 49 -0.43 3.25 -3.88
N GLU A 50 -0.87 3.84 -5.00
CA GLU A 50 -1.44 5.21 -5.04
C GLU A 50 -2.79 5.30 -5.75
N THR A 51 -3.25 4.18 -6.32
CA THR A 51 -4.45 4.13 -7.16
C THR A 51 -5.24 2.86 -6.92
N ILE A 52 -6.54 2.95 -7.15
CA ILE A 52 -7.36 1.76 -7.39
C ILE A 52 -7.57 1.66 -8.90
N THR A 53 -6.97 0.64 -9.50
CA THR A 53 -7.16 0.34 -10.92
C THR A 53 -8.47 -0.41 -11.08
N LEU A 54 -9.33 0.11 -11.95
CA LEU A 54 -10.65 -0.43 -12.23
C LEU A 54 -10.66 -0.99 -13.64
N THR A 55 -11.06 -2.25 -13.81
CA THR A 55 -11.11 -2.93 -15.10
C THR A 55 -12.42 -3.67 -15.31
N TRP A 56 -12.91 -3.64 -16.55
CA TRP A 56 -14.11 -4.36 -16.96
C TRP A 56 -14.07 -4.66 -18.46
N PRO A 57 -14.78 -5.70 -18.95
CA PRO A 57 -14.97 -5.91 -20.38
C PRO A 57 -15.61 -4.68 -21.04
N SER A 58 -15.13 -4.28 -22.21
CA SER A 58 -15.74 -3.20 -22.99
C SER A 58 -17.05 -3.65 -23.63
N VAL A 59 -18.05 -2.78 -23.61
CA VAL A 59 -19.27 -2.90 -24.40
C VAL A 59 -19.03 -2.31 -25.78
N THR A 60 -19.44 -3.02 -26.83
CA THR A 60 -19.37 -2.58 -28.21
C THR A 60 -20.78 -2.39 -28.77
N LEU A 61 -21.05 -1.24 -29.38
CA LEU A 61 -22.31 -0.97 -30.07
C LEU A 61 -22.18 -1.30 -31.56
N SER A 62 -23.29 -1.70 -32.19
CA SER A 62 -23.35 -1.88 -33.63
C SER A 62 -23.06 -0.55 -34.35
N GLY A 63 -22.31 -0.60 -35.46
CA GLY A 63 -21.96 0.59 -36.24
C GLY A 63 -20.73 1.39 -35.76
N GLY A 64 -19.95 0.87 -34.79
CA GLY A 64 -18.68 1.48 -34.37
C GLY A 64 -18.83 2.72 -33.48
N GLN A 65 -20.00 2.91 -32.88
CA GLN A 65 -20.29 4.04 -32.01
C GLN A 65 -19.51 3.93 -30.69
N LEU A 66 -18.96 5.07 -30.24
CA LEU A 66 -18.16 5.13 -29.02
C LEU A 66 -19.05 4.99 -27.77
N VAL A 67 -18.67 4.04 -26.91
CA VAL A 67 -19.24 3.87 -25.57
C VAL A 67 -18.38 4.63 -24.56
N ASN A 68 -19.01 5.53 -23.82
CA ASN A 68 -18.41 6.16 -22.65
C ASN A 68 -18.86 5.40 -21.39
N TYR A 69 -18.15 5.59 -20.29
CA TYR A 69 -18.53 5.00 -19.01
C TYR A 69 -18.59 6.07 -17.94
N SER A 70 -19.61 5.98 -17.10
CA SER A 70 -19.66 6.68 -15.82
C SER A 70 -19.25 5.70 -14.74
N VAL A 71 -18.24 6.04 -13.96
CA VAL A 71 -17.72 5.19 -12.89
C VAL A 71 -18.03 5.85 -11.57
N MET A 72 -18.85 5.19 -10.75
CA MET A 72 -19.26 5.73 -9.46
C MET A 72 -18.50 5.05 -8.33
N ARG A 73 -17.96 5.85 -7.42
CA ARG A 73 -17.37 5.42 -6.15
C ARG A 73 -18.33 5.77 -5.01
N THR A 74 -18.67 4.78 -4.20
CA THR A 74 -19.53 4.98 -3.02
C THR A 74 -18.77 4.63 -1.74
N PRO A 75 -18.51 5.60 -0.84
CA PRO A 75 -17.99 5.31 0.50
C PRO A 75 -19.03 4.60 1.36
N SER A 76 -18.59 3.95 2.44
CA SER A 76 -19.50 3.38 3.45
C SER A 76 -20.39 4.44 4.14
N THR A 77 -19.96 5.70 4.13
CA THR A 77 -20.71 6.85 4.65
C THR A 77 -20.59 8.03 3.70
N GLY A 78 -21.72 8.64 3.34
CA GLY A 78 -21.78 9.79 2.41
C GLY A 78 -22.26 9.44 1.01
N PRO A 79 -22.32 10.43 0.10
CA PRO A 79 -22.84 10.25 -1.25
C PRO A 79 -21.84 9.56 -2.19
N ALA A 80 -22.36 8.90 -3.22
CA ALA A 80 -21.55 8.41 -4.33
C ALA A 80 -20.99 9.59 -5.15
N VAL A 81 -19.77 9.44 -5.65
CA VAL A 81 -19.05 10.45 -6.46
C VAL A 81 -18.60 9.80 -7.76
N GLU A 82 -18.74 10.52 -8.87
CA GLU A 82 -18.21 10.08 -10.16
C GLU A 82 -16.68 10.23 -10.17
N VAL A 83 -15.98 9.18 -10.55
CA VAL A 83 -14.52 9.10 -10.67
C VAL A 83 -14.14 8.75 -12.11
N CYS A 84 -12.85 8.72 -12.42
CA CYS A 84 -12.35 8.47 -13.77
C CYS A 84 -12.94 9.47 -14.79
N THR A 85 -12.78 10.76 -14.52
CA THR A 85 -13.26 11.85 -15.40
C THR A 85 -12.09 12.61 -16.03
N GLY A 86 -12.36 13.37 -17.10
CA GLY A 86 -11.36 14.24 -17.73
C GLY A 86 -10.18 13.45 -18.32
N ALA A 87 -8.96 13.79 -17.95
CA ALA A 87 -7.75 13.10 -18.42
C ALA A 87 -7.67 11.63 -17.93
N ASN A 88 -8.40 11.28 -16.87
CA ASN A 88 -8.48 9.91 -16.34
C ASN A 88 -9.74 9.17 -16.81
N ALA A 89 -10.40 9.65 -17.86
CA ALA A 89 -11.55 8.97 -18.46
C ALA A 89 -11.21 7.52 -18.84
N PRO A 90 -12.18 6.59 -18.77
CA PRO A 90 -11.92 5.20 -19.11
C PRO A 90 -11.39 5.04 -20.53
N VAL A 91 -10.31 4.28 -20.65
CA VAL A 91 -9.66 3.97 -21.92
C VAL A 91 -10.00 2.55 -22.31
N GLN A 92 -10.35 2.34 -23.58
CA GLN A 92 -10.63 1.03 -24.13
C GLN A 92 -9.39 0.50 -24.87
N ASN A 93 -8.95 -0.71 -24.54
CA ASN A 93 -7.86 -1.40 -25.22
C ASN A 93 -8.17 -2.90 -25.33
N GLY A 94 -8.16 -3.44 -26.55
CA GLY A 94 -8.30 -4.89 -26.77
C GLY A 94 -9.60 -5.51 -26.21
N GLY A 95 -10.70 -4.75 -26.19
CA GLY A 95 -11.98 -5.21 -25.63
C GLY A 95 -12.09 -5.13 -24.10
N VAL A 96 -11.13 -4.48 -23.43
CA VAL A 96 -11.16 -4.18 -22.00
C VAL A 96 -11.17 -2.68 -21.80
N SER A 97 -12.01 -2.20 -20.89
CA SER A 97 -12.04 -0.83 -20.41
C SER A 97 -11.30 -0.74 -19.09
N THR A 98 -10.50 0.31 -18.93
CA THR A 98 -9.70 0.54 -17.73
C THR A 98 -9.68 2.01 -17.34
N CYS A 99 -9.67 2.27 -16.03
CA CYS A 99 -9.35 3.59 -15.49
C CYS A 99 -8.70 3.47 -14.11
N SER A 100 -8.22 4.58 -13.57
CA SER A 100 -7.61 4.64 -12.25
C SER A 100 -8.29 5.68 -11.39
N ASP A 101 -8.74 5.28 -10.20
CA ASP A 101 -9.17 6.21 -9.17
C ASP A 101 -7.96 6.62 -8.31
N THR A 102 -7.45 7.82 -8.60
CA THR A 102 -6.33 8.47 -7.88
C THR A 102 -6.80 9.35 -6.72
N THR A 103 -8.12 9.40 -6.47
CA THR A 103 -8.73 10.32 -5.50
C THR A 103 -9.29 9.59 -4.28
N ALA A 104 -9.13 8.27 -4.23
CA ALA A 104 -9.61 7.43 -3.14
C ALA A 104 -8.88 7.79 -1.85
N VAL A 105 -9.62 8.04 -0.77
CA VAL A 105 -9.01 8.35 0.52
C VAL A 105 -8.49 7.06 1.14
N SER A 106 -7.19 7.03 1.39
CA SER A 106 -6.46 5.97 2.08
C SER A 106 -7.23 5.37 3.27
N GLY A 107 -7.32 4.04 3.31
CA GLY A 107 -7.97 3.24 4.35
C GLY A 107 -9.49 3.23 4.34
N THR A 108 -10.10 3.90 3.36
CA THR A 108 -11.56 3.92 3.22
C THR A 108 -11.98 2.74 2.35
N THR A 109 -12.99 2.02 2.80
CA THR A 109 -13.68 1.02 1.98
C THR A 109 -14.63 1.73 1.03
N TYR A 110 -14.49 1.42 -0.25
CA TYR A 110 -15.34 1.92 -1.33
C TYR A 110 -15.97 0.77 -2.09
N THR A 111 -17.19 1.00 -2.56
CA THR A 111 -17.80 0.19 -3.60
C THR A 111 -17.78 0.95 -4.92
N TYR A 112 -17.40 0.26 -5.99
CA TYR A 112 -17.30 0.81 -7.33
C TYR A 112 -18.32 0.14 -8.23
N THR A 113 -19.00 0.92 -9.05
CA THR A 113 -19.88 0.46 -10.13
C THR A 113 -19.55 1.23 -11.40
N GLU A 114 -19.67 0.58 -12.55
CA GLU A 114 -19.59 1.24 -13.86
C GLU A 114 -20.96 1.23 -14.55
N GLN A 115 -21.21 2.25 -15.34
CA GLN A 115 -22.37 2.34 -16.21
C GLN A 115 -21.93 2.72 -17.64
N PRO A 116 -22.20 1.86 -18.64
CA PRO A 116 -21.99 2.17 -20.04
C PRO A 116 -23.03 3.18 -20.53
N ILE A 117 -22.59 4.22 -21.24
CA ILE A 117 -23.39 5.33 -21.71
C ILE A 117 -22.98 5.69 -23.15
N ALA A 118 -23.96 5.77 -24.05
CA ALA A 118 -23.78 6.42 -25.35
C ALA A 118 -24.36 7.84 -25.29
N ARG A 119 -23.70 8.79 -25.95
CA ARG A 119 -24.14 10.19 -26.00
C ARG A 119 -24.29 10.67 -27.44
N SER A 120 -25.23 11.60 -27.64
CA SER A 120 -25.26 12.50 -28.79
C SER A 120 -25.11 13.92 -28.24
N GLY A 121 -23.94 14.53 -28.47
CA GLY A 121 -23.54 15.75 -27.76
C GLY A 121 -23.36 15.51 -26.25
N VAL A 122 -23.94 16.37 -25.41
CA VAL A 122 -23.87 16.24 -23.94
C VAL A 122 -24.93 15.30 -23.35
N THR A 123 -25.94 14.93 -24.12
CA THR A 123 -27.10 14.16 -23.62
C THR A 123 -26.89 12.66 -23.80
N PRO A 124 -27.07 11.83 -22.75
CA PRO A 124 -27.12 10.38 -22.87
C PRO A 124 -28.29 9.94 -23.76
N THR A 125 -28.00 9.19 -24.82
CA THR A 125 -29.02 8.61 -25.72
C THR A 125 -29.28 7.15 -25.42
N TRP A 126 -28.38 6.49 -24.70
CA TRP A 126 -28.52 5.09 -24.29
C TRP A 126 -27.68 4.81 -23.04
N THR A 127 -28.18 3.92 -22.18
CA THR A 127 -27.50 3.48 -20.96
C THR A 127 -27.88 2.03 -20.63
N LEU A 128 -26.96 1.25 -20.07
CA LEU A 128 -27.32 0.00 -19.37
C LEU A 128 -27.55 0.26 -17.87
N PRO A 129 -28.20 -0.67 -17.13
CA PRO A 129 -28.13 -0.68 -15.68
C PRO A 129 -26.67 -0.77 -15.21
N ALA A 130 -26.37 -0.18 -14.05
CA ALA A 130 -25.04 -0.22 -13.46
C ALA A 130 -24.57 -1.66 -13.19
N SER A 131 -23.27 -1.88 -13.23
CA SER A 131 -22.66 -3.18 -13.00
C SER A 131 -22.83 -3.67 -11.56
N ALA A 132 -22.62 -4.98 -11.36
CA ALA A 132 -22.36 -5.51 -10.02
C ALA A 132 -21.16 -4.79 -9.40
N SER A 133 -21.29 -4.40 -8.13
CA SER A 133 -20.28 -3.61 -7.45
C SER A 133 -19.02 -4.42 -7.13
N SER A 134 -17.85 -3.79 -7.29
CA SER A 134 -16.58 -4.27 -6.74
C SER A 134 -16.24 -3.52 -5.46
N THR A 135 -15.74 -4.21 -4.44
CA THR A 135 -15.31 -3.56 -3.20
C THR A 135 -13.79 -3.49 -3.16
N ALA A 136 -13.26 -2.31 -2.89
CA ALA A 136 -11.84 -2.12 -2.60
C ALA A 136 -11.67 -1.30 -1.33
N VAL A 137 -10.60 -1.57 -0.61
CA VAL A 137 -10.14 -0.69 0.46
C VAL A 137 -8.95 0.07 -0.08
N ALA A 138 -9.07 1.39 -0.17
CA ALA A 138 -7.94 2.23 -0.53
C ALA A 138 -6.81 1.96 0.46
N PRO A 139 -5.55 1.86 0.01
CA PRO A 139 -4.46 1.54 0.91
C PRO A 139 -4.32 2.69 1.91
N LYS A 140 -4.57 2.41 3.20
CA LYS A 140 -4.03 3.23 4.28
C LYS A 140 -2.58 2.84 4.30
N SER A 141 -1.66 3.63 3.77
CA SER A 141 -0.28 3.22 3.96
C SER A 141 0.69 4.37 4.02
N TRP A 142 1.53 4.22 5.03
CA TRP A 142 2.91 4.64 5.02
C TRP A 142 3.67 3.59 4.22
N VAL A 143 4.25 3.97 3.10
CA VAL A 143 4.98 3.03 2.24
C VAL A 143 6.46 3.21 2.50
N PHE A 144 7.19 2.09 2.57
CA PHE A 144 8.65 2.13 2.60
C PHE A 144 9.14 2.92 1.37
N ASP A 145 9.89 3.99 1.61
CA ASP A 145 10.45 4.81 0.54
C ASP A 145 11.94 4.53 0.38
N SER A 146 12.69 4.65 1.46
CA SER A 146 14.15 4.62 1.40
C SER A 146 14.79 4.28 2.75
N ALA A 147 16.03 3.79 2.68
CA ALA A 147 16.92 3.63 3.81
C ALA A 147 18.01 4.72 3.76
N GLY A 148 18.37 5.25 4.93
CA GLY A 148 19.46 6.21 5.07
C GLY A 148 20.81 5.51 4.91
N SER A 149 21.86 6.30 4.72
CA SER A 149 23.22 5.76 4.68
C SER A 149 23.60 5.15 6.03
N PRO A 150 24.15 3.91 6.06
CA PRO A 150 24.65 3.30 7.27
C PRO A 150 25.66 4.19 8.00
N THR A 151 25.42 4.45 9.28
CA THR A 151 26.34 5.14 10.18
C THR A 151 27.03 4.12 11.06
N ILE A 152 28.35 4.07 10.99
CA ILE A 152 29.17 3.14 11.77
C ILE A 152 29.79 3.89 12.94
N SER A 153 29.46 3.48 14.16
CA SER A 153 30.10 4.02 15.36
C SER A 153 31.34 3.22 15.72
N ASN A 154 32.50 3.87 15.72
CA ASN A 154 33.78 3.30 16.15
C ASN A 154 34.21 3.78 17.55
N ASN A 155 33.37 4.56 18.23
CA ASN A 155 33.67 5.10 19.55
C ASN A 155 32.38 5.40 20.32
N ASN A 156 32.53 5.98 21.50
CA ASN A 156 31.41 6.27 22.39
C ASN A 156 30.85 7.68 22.24
N ASN A 157 31.25 8.43 21.23
CA ASN A 157 30.73 9.78 20.98
C ASN A 157 29.43 9.68 20.20
N ALA A 158 28.55 10.67 20.39
CA ALA A 158 27.34 10.74 19.60
C ALA A 158 27.70 10.97 18.12
N GLN A 159 27.14 10.16 17.24
CA GLN A 159 27.30 10.24 15.80
C GLN A 159 26.05 10.86 15.18
N LEU A 160 26.21 11.58 14.08
CA LEU A 160 25.07 12.05 13.29
C LEU A 160 24.61 10.95 12.35
N VAL A 161 23.38 10.48 12.56
CA VAL A 161 22.71 9.54 11.67
C VAL A 161 21.79 10.34 10.76
N SER A 162 22.13 10.40 9.48
CA SER A 162 21.38 11.17 8.49
C SER A 162 20.01 10.57 8.21
N TYR A 163 19.02 11.44 8.00
CA TYR A 163 17.71 11.02 7.51
C TYR A 163 17.84 10.63 6.02
N PRO A 164 16.99 9.71 5.52
CA PRO A 164 16.96 9.39 4.10
C PRO A 164 16.70 10.64 3.24
N THR A 165 17.26 10.67 2.04
CA THR A 165 17.08 11.80 1.12
C THR A 165 15.61 12.01 0.77
N GLY A 166 15.19 13.28 0.70
CA GLY A 166 13.80 13.62 0.40
C GLY A 166 12.84 13.48 1.57
N THR A 167 13.31 13.15 2.78
CA THR A 167 12.49 13.20 4.02
C THR A 167 11.81 14.55 4.14
N VAL A 168 10.49 14.53 4.34
CA VAL A 168 9.67 15.73 4.57
C VAL A 168 9.00 15.66 5.93
N GLN A 169 8.45 16.78 6.37
CA GLN A 169 7.71 16.87 7.61
C GLN A 169 6.62 15.79 7.70
N ASP A 170 6.49 15.19 8.89
CA ASP A 170 5.55 14.11 9.23
C ASP A 170 5.79 12.75 8.57
N ASP A 171 6.88 12.55 7.81
CA ASP A 171 7.31 11.20 7.45
C ASP A 171 7.60 10.35 8.69
N ALA A 172 7.33 9.05 8.61
CA ALA A 172 7.66 8.12 9.67
C ALA A 172 9.13 7.69 9.53
N LEU A 173 9.92 7.99 10.55
CA LEU A 173 11.33 7.60 10.64
C LEU A 173 11.48 6.50 11.68
N VAL A 174 12.09 5.38 11.27
CA VAL A 174 12.42 4.24 12.14
C VAL A 174 13.93 4.12 12.22
N LEU A 175 14.50 4.42 13.37
CA LEU A 175 15.92 4.24 13.66
C LEU A 175 16.13 2.81 14.13
N VAL A 176 17.08 2.11 13.50
CA VAL A 176 17.52 0.78 13.88
C VAL A 176 19.01 0.83 14.14
N SER A 177 19.42 0.33 15.30
CA SER A 177 20.83 0.20 15.67
C SER A 177 21.09 -1.22 16.15
N VAL A 178 22.16 -1.82 15.62
CA VAL A 178 22.73 -3.06 16.16
C VAL A 178 24.16 -2.79 16.62
N SER A 179 24.51 -3.36 17.77
CA SER A 179 25.86 -3.34 18.31
C SER A 179 26.38 -4.76 18.55
N ASP A 180 27.70 -4.93 18.49
CA ASP A 180 28.47 -6.12 18.86
C ASP A 180 28.73 -6.23 20.38
N ARG A 181 28.03 -5.43 21.17
CA ARG A 181 28.07 -5.44 22.64
C ARG A 181 26.66 -5.47 23.18
N ASN A 182 26.47 -6.08 24.35
CA ASN A 182 25.22 -5.99 25.10
C ASN A 182 25.18 -4.70 25.93
N ALA A 183 25.04 -3.56 25.26
CA ALA A 183 24.97 -2.25 25.90
C ALA A 183 23.83 -1.43 25.31
N ALA A 184 22.97 -0.91 26.18
CA ALA A 184 21.84 -0.08 25.75
C ALA A 184 22.31 1.28 25.25
N PRO A 185 21.86 1.74 24.07
CA PRO A 185 22.16 3.08 23.59
C PRO A 185 21.35 4.14 24.37
N THR A 186 21.71 5.41 24.17
CA THR A 186 20.91 6.53 24.67
C THR A 186 19.82 6.87 23.66
N LEU A 187 18.55 6.88 24.10
CA LEU A 187 17.42 7.33 23.27
C LEU A 187 17.64 8.79 22.84
N PRO A 188 17.64 9.10 21.54
CA PRO A 188 17.78 10.48 21.10
C PRO A 188 16.59 11.34 21.49
N SER A 189 16.85 12.64 21.71
CA SER A 189 15.79 13.59 22.05
C SER A 189 14.71 13.63 20.95
N GLY A 190 13.44 13.59 21.37
CA GLY A 190 12.28 13.60 20.47
C GLY A 190 11.97 12.27 19.78
N TRP A 191 12.72 11.20 20.08
CA TRP A 191 12.41 9.86 19.61
C TRP A 191 11.67 9.06 20.68
N THR A 192 10.88 8.09 20.22
CA THR A 192 10.20 7.12 21.09
C THR A 192 10.83 5.75 20.90
N GLN A 193 11.27 5.13 22.00
CA GLN A 193 11.78 3.77 21.97
C GLN A 193 10.65 2.79 21.65
N LEU A 194 10.88 1.89 20.70
CA LEU A 194 9.97 0.80 20.35
C LEU A 194 10.44 -0.54 20.89
N ALA A 195 11.72 -0.84 20.71
CA ALA A 195 12.35 -2.09 21.15
C ALA A 195 13.75 -1.82 21.68
N SER A 196 14.16 -2.61 22.65
CA SER A 196 15.48 -2.52 23.25
C SER A 196 15.81 -3.88 23.85
N SER A 197 16.72 -4.59 23.19
CA SER A 197 17.03 -5.97 23.54
C SER A 197 18.52 -6.24 23.39
N GLY A 198 19.06 -7.03 24.31
CA GLY A 198 20.47 -7.38 24.32
C GLY A 198 20.68 -8.86 24.63
N MET A 199 21.83 -9.37 24.23
CA MET A 199 22.24 -10.75 24.47
C MET A 199 23.73 -10.80 24.82
N SER A 200 24.12 -11.66 25.76
CA SER A 200 25.50 -11.75 26.24
C SER A 200 26.25 -13.01 25.77
N SER A 201 25.56 -13.99 25.18
CA SER A 201 26.14 -15.30 24.87
C SER A 201 25.43 -15.99 23.69
N PRO A 202 26.18 -16.78 22.88
CA PRO A 202 27.65 -16.84 22.77
C PRO A 202 28.33 -15.56 22.26
N SER A 203 27.64 -14.71 21.50
CA SER A 203 28.15 -13.40 21.06
C SER A 203 27.38 -12.28 21.74
N ALA A 204 28.08 -11.26 22.21
CA ALA A 204 27.43 -10.08 22.75
C ALA A 204 26.80 -9.27 21.61
N MET A 205 25.52 -8.92 21.73
CA MET A 205 24.87 -8.02 20.78
C MET A 205 23.78 -7.18 21.46
N TYR A 206 23.44 -6.05 20.84
CA TYR A 206 22.29 -5.25 21.23
C TYR A 206 21.54 -4.77 20.01
N LEU A 207 20.21 -4.93 19.99
CA LEU A 207 19.31 -4.42 18.98
C LEU A 207 18.40 -3.37 19.61
N PHE A 208 18.45 -2.16 19.05
CA PHE A 208 17.65 -1.03 19.48
C PHE A 208 16.83 -0.50 18.31
N VAL A 209 15.54 -0.26 18.57
CA VAL A 209 14.62 0.30 17.58
C VAL A 209 13.87 1.46 18.22
N ALA A 210 13.89 2.61 17.57
CA ALA A 210 13.14 3.78 17.95
C ALA A 210 12.46 4.39 16.73
N TRP A 211 11.46 5.23 16.96
CA TRP A 211 10.80 5.95 15.88
C TRP A 211 10.52 7.40 16.25
N ARG A 212 10.24 8.19 15.22
CA ARG A 212 9.68 9.52 15.34
C ARG A 212 8.96 9.95 14.07
N ARG A 213 8.23 11.06 14.19
CA ARG A 213 7.84 11.88 13.05
C ARG A 213 9.01 12.75 12.62
N ALA A 214 9.25 12.81 11.32
CA ALA A 214 10.19 13.73 10.72
C ALA A 214 9.77 15.18 11.00
N ASP A 215 10.74 15.98 11.37
CA ASP A 215 10.63 17.43 11.50
C ASP A 215 11.47 18.12 10.41
N ALA A 216 11.79 19.40 10.58
CA ALA A 216 12.65 20.14 9.66
C ALA A 216 14.13 19.70 9.71
N GLY A 217 14.50 18.71 10.53
CA GLY A 217 15.86 18.20 10.65
C GLY A 217 16.26 17.32 9.46
N SER A 218 17.57 17.13 9.30
CA SER A 218 18.18 16.24 8.29
C SER A 218 18.97 15.08 8.90
N SER A 219 19.10 15.05 10.23
CA SER A 219 19.84 14.02 10.95
C SER A 219 19.44 13.99 12.43
N VAL A 220 19.86 12.95 13.13
CA VAL A 220 19.76 12.85 14.58
C VAL A 220 21.12 12.53 15.19
N SER A 221 21.42 13.15 16.33
CA SER A 221 22.57 12.75 17.16
C SER A 221 22.21 11.48 17.94
N PHE A 222 22.92 10.38 17.68
CA PHE A 222 22.68 9.06 18.29
C PHE A 222 23.94 8.53 18.96
N ARG A 223 23.79 7.96 20.16
CA ARG A 223 24.88 7.39 20.94
C ARG A 223 24.62 5.91 21.20
N SER A 224 25.41 5.04 20.58
CA SER A 224 25.27 3.58 20.67
C SER A 224 25.53 3.01 22.07
N GLY A 225 26.16 3.77 22.97
CA GLY A 225 26.43 3.36 24.35
C GLY A 225 27.64 2.43 24.51
N THR A 226 28.51 2.31 23.51
CA THR A 226 29.44 1.18 23.41
C THR A 226 30.83 1.26 24.03
N ASN A 227 31.42 2.35 24.54
CA ASN A 227 32.83 2.49 25.05
C ASN A 227 34.03 1.84 24.27
N SER A 228 33.80 0.95 23.32
CA SER A 228 34.67 0.44 22.26
C SER A 228 33.94 0.56 20.90
N GLN A 229 34.68 0.30 19.81
CA GLN A 229 34.15 0.22 18.46
C GLN A 229 32.91 -0.71 18.40
N GLY A 230 31.88 -0.39 17.60
CA GLY A 230 30.94 -1.43 17.16
C GLY A 230 29.44 -1.17 17.19
N ALA A 231 28.95 -0.19 16.43
CA ALA A 231 27.52 -0.16 16.10
C ALA A 231 27.27 0.20 14.64
N LEU A 232 26.28 -0.48 14.05
CA LEU A 232 25.69 -0.16 12.76
C LEU A 232 24.33 0.48 13.02
N THR A 233 24.15 1.73 12.60
CA THR A 233 22.90 2.47 12.78
C THR A 233 22.41 3.04 11.47
N LEU A 234 21.12 2.92 11.19
CA LEU A 234 20.48 3.58 10.04
C LEU A 234 19.04 3.96 10.36
N ILE A 235 18.47 4.79 9.50
CA ILE A 235 17.08 5.23 9.59
C ILE A 235 16.35 4.78 8.33
N TYR A 236 15.21 4.12 8.52
CA TYR A 236 14.26 3.82 7.46
C TYR A 236 13.19 4.90 7.40
N ARG A 237 12.86 5.34 6.19
CA ARG A 237 11.80 6.29 5.93
C ARG A 237 10.60 5.56 5.35
N TYR A 238 9.48 5.73 6.02
CA TYR A 238 8.17 5.42 5.49
C TYR A 238 7.49 6.74 5.14
N LYS A 239 7.18 6.92 3.85
CA LYS A 239 6.54 8.13 3.37
C LYS A 239 5.03 7.98 3.36
N ARG A 240 4.37 9.11 3.45
CA ARG A 240 2.93 9.19 3.28
C ARG A 240 2.56 9.09 1.81
N LEU A 241 1.58 8.23 1.49
CA LEU A 241 0.95 8.26 0.16
C LEU A 241 0.14 9.56 -0.02
N SER A 242 0.09 10.07 -1.25
CA SER A 242 -0.66 11.28 -1.58
C SER A 242 -2.13 11.16 -1.15
N GLY A 243 -2.66 12.20 -0.50
CA GLY A 243 -4.05 12.23 -0.02
C GLY A 243 -4.29 11.66 1.39
N ASN A 244 -3.32 10.96 1.99
CA ASN A 244 -3.39 10.64 3.41
C ASN A 244 -3.03 11.90 4.23
N THR A 245 -3.90 12.32 5.14
CA THR A 245 -3.67 13.48 6.04
C THR A 245 -3.37 13.08 7.47
N SER A 246 -3.47 11.79 7.79
CA SER A 246 -3.21 11.28 9.13
C SER A 246 -1.70 11.34 9.42
N ALA A 247 -1.35 11.71 10.64
CA ALA A 247 0.02 11.57 11.13
C ALA A 247 0.34 10.09 11.36
N PRO A 248 1.60 9.65 11.20
CA PRO A 248 1.94 8.27 11.47
C PRO A 248 1.83 7.99 12.96
N VAL A 249 1.38 6.79 13.28
CA VAL A 249 1.22 6.29 14.65
C VAL A 249 1.73 4.86 14.75
N ILE A 250 2.16 4.48 15.95
CA ILE A 250 2.54 3.10 16.22
C ILE A 250 1.27 2.31 16.52
N ALA A 251 1.00 1.34 15.67
CA ALA A 251 -0.17 0.47 15.75
C ALA A 251 0.06 -0.76 16.66
N HIS A 252 1.31 -0.99 17.09
CA HIS A 252 1.63 -1.96 18.14
C HIS A 252 3.04 -1.76 18.68
N VAL A 253 3.25 -2.07 19.97
CA VAL A 253 4.58 -2.06 20.61
C VAL A 253 5.43 -3.25 20.12
N ALA A 254 6.75 -3.12 20.10
CA ALA A 254 7.61 -4.16 19.52
C ALA A 254 7.45 -5.55 20.17
N VAL A 255 7.42 -6.58 19.33
CA VAL A 255 7.62 -7.97 19.74
C VAL A 255 9.08 -8.32 19.43
N GLN A 256 9.86 -8.68 20.45
CA GLN A 256 11.31 -8.83 20.33
C GLN A 256 11.80 -10.24 20.67
N SER A 257 12.87 -10.68 20.00
CA SER A 257 13.58 -11.93 20.27
C SER A 257 15.08 -11.69 20.21
N SER A 258 15.82 -12.13 21.22
CA SER A 258 17.26 -11.86 21.37
C SER A 258 18.15 -13.07 21.63
N ASN A 259 17.63 -14.30 21.61
CA ASN A 259 18.40 -15.49 21.95
C ASN A 259 18.21 -16.62 20.92
N SER A 260 18.48 -16.35 19.64
CA SER A 260 18.50 -17.44 18.66
C SER A 260 19.76 -18.28 18.79
N ALA A 261 19.65 -19.57 18.51
CA ALA A 261 20.81 -20.39 18.18
C ALA A 261 21.45 -19.88 16.87
N SER A 262 22.75 -20.14 16.70
CA SER A 262 23.43 -19.84 15.43
C SER A 262 22.83 -20.67 14.30
N SER A 263 22.34 -20.02 13.25
CA SER A 263 21.70 -20.68 12.12
C SER A 263 21.89 -19.86 10.85
N SER A 264 21.91 -20.51 9.70
CA SER A 264 21.89 -19.82 8.39
C SER A 264 20.50 -19.33 8.01
N GLY A 265 19.46 -19.83 8.68
CA GLY A 265 18.07 -19.39 8.51
C GLY A 265 17.39 -19.13 9.85
N PHE A 266 16.49 -18.15 9.88
CA PHE A 266 15.84 -17.70 11.10
C PHE A 266 14.40 -17.26 10.85
N THR A 267 13.47 -17.79 11.64
CA THR A 267 12.07 -17.35 11.67
C THR A 267 11.80 -16.70 13.02
N PRO A 268 11.46 -15.40 13.09
CA PRO A 268 11.06 -14.76 14.34
C PRO A 268 9.94 -15.55 15.04
N PRO A 269 10.05 -15.81 16.35
CA PRO A 269 9.16 -16.74 17.06
C PRO A 269 7.71 -16.27 17.16
N SER A 270 7.46 -14.97 17.02
CA SER A 270 6.13 -14.37 17.00
C SER A 270 6.12 -13.18 16.06
N ASN A 271 4.93 -12.89 15.53
CA ASN A 271 4.69 -11.76 14.65
C ASN A 271 3.90 -10.67 15.40
N VAL A 272 3.79 -9.49 14.79
CA VAL A 272 3.05 -8.36 15.36
C VAL A 272 1.54 -8.52 15.15
N THR A 273 0.76 -8.08 16.13
CA THR A 273 -0.70 -7.90 16.01
C THR A 273 -0.98 -6.40 16.00
N THR A 274 -1.55 -5.86 14.93
CA THR A 274 -1.87 -4.43 14.83
C THR A 274 -3.25 -4.13 15.44
N ASN A 275 -3.36 -3.06 16.22
CA ASN A 275 -4.66 -2.55 16.70
C ASN A 275 -5.33 -1.56 15.72
N LEU A 276 -4.63 -1.19 14.63
CA LEU A 276 -5.14 -0.27 13.60
C LEU A 276 -5.19 -0.96 12.23
N PRO A 277 -6.26 -0.72 11.45
CA PRO A 277 -6.30 -1.16 10.06
C PRO A 277 -5.35 -0.33 9.20
N GLY A 278 -4.81 -0.96 8.16
CA GLY A 278 -3.90 -0.33 7.23
C GLY A 278 -2.50 -0.08 7.80
N ALA A 279 -2.06 -0.92 8.73
CA ALA A 279 -0.71 -0.85 9.28
C ALA A 279 0.28 -1.61 8.38
N ASN A 280 1.54 -1.17 8.40
CA ASN A 280 2.66 -1.92 7.89
C ASN A 280 3.32 -2.66 9.05
N ALA A 281 3.30 -4.00 8.97
CA ALA A 281 4.02 -4.87 9.87
C ALA A 281 5.46 -4.98 9.39
N LEU A 282 6.42 -4.52 10.18
CA LEU A 282 7.85 -4.57 9.86
C LEU A 282 8.48 -5.75 10.59
N SER A 283 9.23 -6.56 9.88
CA SER A 283 10.15 -7.57 10.41
C SER A 283 11.58 -7.04 10.28
N ILE A 284 12.17 -6.67 11.41
CA ILE A 284 13.55 -6.22 11.50
C ILE A 284 14.38 -7.36 12.09
N VAL A 285 15.47 -7.71 11.43
CA VAL A 285 16.44 -8.69 11.93
C VAL A 285 17.84 -8.10 11.94
N ALA A 286 18.67 -8.58 12.85
CA ALA A 286 20.07 -8.21 12.90
C ALA A 286 20.95 -9.41 13.28
N ILE A 287 22.17 -9.43 12.76
CA ILE A 287 23.16 -10.50 13.00
C ILE A 287 24.55 -9.90 13.22
N SER A 288 25.41 -10.64 13.93
CA SER A 288 26.84 -10.35 14.08
C SER A 288 27.68 -11.01 12.97
N SER A 289 27.33 -10.75 11.71
CA SER A 289 28.26 -10.90 10.59
C SER A 289 27.99 -9.84 9.52
N ASP A 290 28.91 -9.68 8.56
CA ASP A 290 28.74 -8.85 7.36
C ASP A 290 27.95 -9.57 6.25
N ALA A 291 27.26 -10.66 6.58
CA ALA A 291 26.51 -11.45 5.62
C ALA A 291 25.35 -10.66 5.00
N THR A 292 25.08 -10.96 3.73
CA THR A 292 23.91 -10.50 3.01
C THR A 292 22.67 -11.22 3.54
N LEU A 293 21.64 -10.45 3.88
CA LEU A 293 20.36 -10.95 4.36
C LEU A 293 19.31 -11.00 3.26
N SER A 294 18.44 -12.00 3.29
CA SER A 294 17.34 -12.16 2.35
C SER A 294 16.14 -12.88 2.97
N LEU A 295 14.98 -12.79 2.32
CA LEU A 295 13.80 -13.56 2.68
C LEU A 295 13.77 -14.88 1.92
N GLN A 296 13.87 -16.00 2.65
CA GLN A 296 13.74 -17.34 2.08
C GLN A 296 12.26 -17.73 1.92
N THR A 297 11.44 -17.46 2.93
CA THR A 297 9.98 -17.62 2.85
C THR A 297 9.34 -16.30 3.23
N ASN A 298 8.73 -15.64 2.25
CA ASN A 298 8.34 -14.25 2.41
C ASN A 298 7.06 -14.06 3.25
N GLN A 299 6.12 -15.01 3.29
CA GLN A 299 4.83 -14.85 3.99
C GLN A 299 4.08 -13.54 3.65
N ASN A 300 4.20 -13.11 2.39
CA ASN A 300 3.74 -11.82 1.85
C ASN A 300 4.49 -10.58 2.37
N TYR A 301 5.63 -10.76 3.04
CA TYR A 301 6.56 -9.67 3.29
C TYR A 301 7.33 -9.33 2.01
N VAL A 302 7.54 -8.04 1.80
CA VAL A 302 8.43 -7.51 0.77
C VAL A 302 9.78 -7.27 1.42
N PHE A 303 10.85 -7.84 0.86
CA PHE A 303 12.21 -7.52 1.26
C PHE A 303 12.55 -6.09 0.84
N ARG A 304 12.99 -5.25 1.79
CA ARG A 304 13.26 -3.82 1.52
C ARG A 304 14.74 -3.52 1.43
N ASN A 305 15.49 -3.98 2.42
CA ASN A 305 16.89 -3.60 2.53
C ASN A 305 17.66 -4.62 3.37
N THR A 306 18.91 -4.82 2.96
CA THR A 306 19.98 -5.30 3.84
C THR A 306 21.02 -4.20 3.91
N SER A 307 21.46 -3.87 5.11
CA SER A 307 22.57 -2.95 5.35
C SER A 307 23.61 -3.69 6.15
N SER A 308 24.84 -3.75 5.64
CA SER A 308 25.95 -4.42 6.30
C SER A 308 27.12 -3.46 6.47
N ALA A 309 27.85 -3.59 7.57
CA ALA A 309 29.15 -2.95 7.73
C ALA A 309 30.19 -3.78 6.96
N THR A 310 30.46 -3.44 5.69
CA THR A 310 31.42 -4.17 4.83
C THR A 310 32.88 -3.77 5.06
N SER A 311 33.77 -4.59 4.48
CA SER A 311 35.24 -4.71 4.64
C SER A 311 36.13 -3.45 4.65
N ALA A 312 35.62 -2.25 4.40
CA ALA A 312 36.37 -1.02 4.71
C ALA A 312 36.56 -0.84 6.24
N ASN A 313 35.72 -1.49 7.05
CA ASN A 313 35.79 -1.51 8.51
C ASN A 313 35.56 -2.94 9.04
N ALA A 314 36.40 -3.89 8.62
CA ALA A 314 36.34 -5.34 8.90
C ALA A 314 36.32 -5.76 10.39
N ALA A 315 36.28 -4.82 11.34
CA ALA A 315 36.29 -5.13 12.76
C ALA A 315 34.92 -5.47 13.36
N LEU A 316 33.81 -5.12 12.70
CA LEU A 316 32.49 -5.15 13.36
C LEU A 316 31.55 -6.27 12.90
N GLY A 317 31.56 -6.65 11.61
CA GLY A 317 30.73 -7.71 11.07
C GLY A 317 29.27 -7.63 11.56
N LEU A 318 28.53 -6.60 11.15
CA LEU A 318 27.13 -6.40 11.55
C LEU A 318 26.26 -6.24 10.31
N SER A 319 25.08 -6.84 10.32
CA SER A 319 24.07 -6.68 9.28
C SER A 319 22.68 -6.48 9.88
N ILE A 320 21.89 -5.60 9.26
CA ILE A 320 20.47 -5.35 9.54
C ILE A 320 19.65 -5.67 8.29
N GLY A 321 18.57 -6.41 8.46
CA GLY A 321 17.59 -6.72 7.42
C GLY A 321 16.22 -6.14 7.76
N LEU A 322 15.54 -5.58 6.75
CA LEU A 322 14.16 -5.10 6.86
C LEU A 322 13.28 -5.74 5.79
N GLY A 323 12.18 -6.33 6.23
CA GLY A 323 11.06 -6.69 5.38
C GLY A 323 9.78 -6.12 5.97
N ASP A 324 8.80 -5.78 5.14
CA ASP A 324 7.50 -5.31 5.62
C ASP A 324 6.33 -5.95 4.91
N LYS A 325 5.16 -5.87 5.51
CA LYS A 325 3.92 -6.42 4.99
C LYS A 325 2.78 -5.48 5.30
N PHE A 326 1.98 -5.17 4.28
CA PHE A 326 0.77 -4.40 4.46
C PHE A 326 -0.35 -5.24 5.10
N ILE A 327 -0.99 -4.70 6.13
CA ILE A 327 -2.08 -5.34 6.88
C ILE A 327 -3.34 -4.48 6.76
N GLN A 328 -4.30 -4.95 5.97
CA GLN A 328 -5.50 -4.21 5.62
C GLN A 328 -6.44 -3.97 6.82
N SER A 329 -6.64 -4.97 7.67
CA SER A 329 -7.51 -4.92 8.85
C SER A 329 -6.70 -5.04 10.15
N SER A 330 -7.17 -4.44 11.24
CA SER A 330 -6.57 -4.68 12.56
C SER A 330 -6.57 -6.18 12.88
N GLY A 331 -5.50 -6.68 13.49
CA GLY A 331 -5.32 -8.11 13.77
C GLY A 331 -3.89 -8.59 13.57
N SER A 332 -3.72 -9.91 13.60
CA SER A 332 -2.41 -10.55 13.44
C SER A 332 -1.86 -10.34 12.02
N ALA A 333 -0.55 -10.06 11.91
CA ALA A 333 0.15 -10.06 10.63
C ALA A 333 0.34 -11.47 10.02
N GLY A 334 -0.11 -12.51 10.72
CA GLY A 334 0.02 -13.92 10.32
C GLY A 334 1.39 -14.49 10.69
N ALA A 335 1.85 -15.48 9.92
CA ALA A 335 3.16 -16.09 10.13
C ALA A 335 4.31 -15.09 9.87
N SER A 336 5.35 -15.15 10.71
CA SER A 336 6.59 -14.40 10.50
C SER A 336 7.33 -14.88 9.24
N PRO A 337 8.03 -13.99 8.51
CA PRO A 337 8.85 -14.41 7.39
C PRO A 337 10.08 -15.20 7.87
N THR A 338 10.60 -16.08 7.02
CA THR A 338 11.86 -16.78 7.27
C THR A 338 12.98 -16.05 6.56
N TRP A 339 13.97 -15.62 7.34
CA TRP A 339 15.19 -14.96 6.90
C TRP A 339 16.28 -15.99 6.62
N SER A 340 17.16 -15.66 5.69
CA SER A 340 18.39 -16.38 5.41
C SER A 340 19.57 -15.41 5.33
N GLN A 341 20.77 -15.92 5.60
CA GLN A 341 22.02 -15.19 5.44
C GLN A 341 23.00 -15.93 4.53
N SER A 342 23.90 -15.18 3.89
CA SER A 342 25.09 -15.75 3.25
C SER A 342 26.15 -16.17 4.28
N GLY A 343 27.09 -17.03 3.89
CA GLY A 343 28.25 -17.34 4.73
C GLY A 343 27.95 -18.25 5.93
N ALA A 344 28.77 -18.13 6.98
CA ALA A 344 28.69 -18.98 8.16
C ALA A 344 27.46 -18.63 9.02
N ALA A 345 26.88 -19.63 9.68
CA ALA A 345 25.74 -19.44 10.58
C ALA A 345 26.08 -18.55 11.78
N THR A 346 25.21 -17.60 12.11
CA THR A 346 25.36 -16.66 13.23
C THR A 346 24.07 -16.55 14.02
N GLN A 347 24.14 -15.87 15.17
CA GLN A 347 22.97 -15.57 15.98
C GLN A 347 22.18 -14.42 15.37
N TRP A 348 20.88 -14.45 15.63
CA TRP A 348 19.89 -13.53 15.13
C TRP A 348 19.20 -12.83 16.30
N MET A 349 19.00 -11.54 16.14
CA MET A 349 18.07 -10.74 16.92
C MET A 349 16.94 -10.29 16.01
N SER A 350 15.74 -10.15 16.55
CA SER A 350 14.63 -9.63 15.77
C SER A 350 13.67 -8.78 16.57
N VAL A 351 13.03 -7.88 15.84
CA VAL A 351 11.99 -7.00 16.30
C VAL A 351 10.89 -6.98 15.24
N ALA A 352 9.65 -7.20 15.66
CA ALA A 352 8.47 -6.96 14.85
C ALA A 352 7.70 -5.74 15.41
N ILE A 353 7.40 -4.76 14.56
CA ILE A 353 6.63 -3.55 14.91
C ILE A 353 5.51 -3.33 13.90
N ALA A 354 4.50 -2.53 14.26
CA ALA A 354 3.45 -2.11 13.32
C ALA A 354 3.31 -0.58 13.32
N LEU A 355 3.30 0.00 12.12
CA LEU A 355 3.20 1.44 11.85
C LEU A 355 1.96 1.73 10.99
N ALA A 356 1.13 2.70 11.35
CA ALA A 356 -0.09 3.07 10.62
C ALA A 356 -0.22 4.57 10.40
#